data_AF-A0A270B6A1-F1
#
_entry.id   AF-A0A270B6A1-F1
#
_cell.length_a   1.000
_cell.length_b   1.000
_cell.length_c   1.000
_cell.angle_alpha   90.00
_cell.angle_beta   90.00
_cell.angle_gamma   90.00
#
_symmetry.space_group_name_H-M   'P 1'
#
loop_
_entity.id
_entity.type
_entity.pdbx_description
1 polymer ?
#
loop_
_entity_poly.entity_id
_entity_poly.type
_entity_poly.pdbx_seq_one_letter_code
_entity_poly.pdbx_strand_id
1 'polypeptide(L)' 'MFESLSRLDTTTYAPPVFHRSSAVPRIGPARTYLQEEAVLADELCDHALSDAARASLRRQALKARRSACRLILDARA' A
#
# COMPACT_ATOMS: atom_id res chain seq x y z
N MET A 1 58.04 -29.78 -16.75
CA MET A 1 57.67 -28.67 -15.87
C MET A 1 56.44 -27.98 -16.46
N PHE A 2 55.30 -28.08 -15.81
CA PHE A 2 54.26 -27.05 -15.84
C PHE A 2 53.51 -27.17 -14.52
N GLU A 3 53.51 -26.06 -13.78
CA GLU A 3 53.06 -25.95 -12.41
C GLU A 3 51.52 -25.95 -12.29
N SER A 4 51.09 -26.41 -11.12
CA SER A 4 49.78 -26.32 -10.50
C SER A 4 48.86 -25.21 -10.99
N LEU A 5 47.69 -25.58 -11.50
CA LEU A 5 46.52 -24.70 -11.49
C LEU A 5 45.71 -24.95 -10.23
N SER A 6 45.94 -24.02 -9.32
CA SER A 6 45.29 -23.75 -8.05
C SER A 6 43.76 -23.80 -8.15
N ARG A 7 43.16 -24.53 -7.20
CA ARG A 7 41.91 -24.21 -6.50
C ARG A 7 40.87 -23.44 -7.31
N LEU A 8 39.93 -24.18 -7.88
CA LEU A 8 38.59 -23.65 -8.17
C LEU A 8 37.98 -23.24 -6.82
N ASP A 9 38.05 -21.95 -6.53
CA ASP A 9 37.33 -21.31 -5.45
C ASP A 9 35.85 -21.67 -5.59
N THR A 10 35.36 -22.48 -4.65
CA THR A 10 33.94 -22.73 -4.44
C THR A 10 33.28 -21.38 -4.19
N THR A 11 32.73 -20.77 -5.23
CA THR A 11 31.85 -19.61 -5.13
C THR A 11 30.67 -20.03 -4.27
N THR A 12 30.71 -19.67 -2.99
CA THR A 12 29.61 -19.81 -2.05
C THR A 12 28.42 -19.04 -2.61
N TYR A 13 27.49 -19.73 -3.27
CA TYR A 13 26.23 -19.15 -3.69
C TYR A 13 25.38 -18.91 -2.45
N ALA A 14 25.44 -17.69 -1.92
CA ALA A 14 24.51 -17.26 -0.89
C ALA A 14 23.13 -17.05 -1.54
N PRO A 15 22.06 -17.70 -1.05
CA PRO A 15 20.72 -17.47 -1.59
C PRO A 15 20.36 -15.98 -1.41
N PRO A 16 19.64 -15.37 -2.36
CA PRO A 16 19.24 -13.97 -2.24
C PRO A 16 18.38 -13.80 -0.98
N VAL A 17 18.87 -13.01 -0.03
CA VAL A 17 18.12 -12.62 1.15
C VAL A 17 17.10 -11.57 0.71
N PHE A 18 15.86 -11.99 0.50
CA PHE A 18 14.77 -11.07 0.24
C PHE A 18 14.47 -10.27 1.51
N HIS A 19 15.04 -9.06 1.60
CA HIS A 19 14.63 -8.07 2.57
C HIS A 19 13.17 -7.68 2.29
N ARG A 20 12.23 -8.34 2.98
CA ARG A 20 10.83 -7.88 3.02
C ARG A 20 10.80 -6.59 3.83
N SER A 21 10.82 -5.46 3.15
CA SER A 21 10.66 -4.13 3.73
C SER A 21 9.35 -4.09 4.55
N SER A 22 9.48 -4.02 5.87
CA SER A 22 8.38 -4.08 6.84
C SER A 22 7.46 -2.85 6.85
N ALA A 23 7.66 -1.89 5.93
CA ALA A 23 6.80 -0.74 5.73
C ALA A 23 5.54 -1.06 4.88
N VAL A 24 5.58 -2.14 4.09
CA VAL A 24 4.49 -2.56 3.19
C VAL A 24 3.17 -2.92 3.91
N PRO A 25 3.13 -3.54 5.11
CA PRO A 25 1.87 -3.92 5.75
C PRO A 25 0.99 -2.72 6.13
N ARG A 26 1.59 -1.57 6.46
CA ARG A 26 0.85 -0.38 6.94
C ARG A 26 0.16 0.40 5.81
N ILE A 27 0.68 0.29 4.58
CA ILE A 27 0.11 0.97 3.41
C ILE A 27 -1.12 0.21 2.87
N GLY A 28 -1.22 -1.10 3.09
CA GLY A 28 -2.35 -1.93 2.64
C GLY A 28 -3.71 -1.39 3.11
N PRO A 29 -3.92 -1.19 4.43
CA PRO A 29 -5.17 -0.64 4.95
C PRO A 29 -5.46 0.80 4.47
N ALA A 30 -4.43 1.63 4.29
CA ALA A 30 -4.61 2.99 3.78
C ALA A 30 -5.10 2.99 2.32
N ARG A 31 -4.64 2.04 1.50
CA ARG A 31 -5.12 1.86 0.12
C ARG A 31 -6.60 1.50 0.07
N THR A 32 -7.06 0.63 0.97
CA THR A 32 -8.48 0.25 1.05
C THR A 32 -9.35 1.48 1.31
N TYR A 33 -8.99 2.34 2.27
CA TYR A 33 -9.75 3.55 2.55
C TYR A 33 -9.76 4.56 1.40
N LEU A 34 -8.66 4.67 0.64
CA LEU A 34 -8.63 5.52 -0.56
C LEU A 34 -9.51 4.95 -1.69
N GLN A 35 -9.57 3.62 -1.81
CA GLN A 35 -10.47 2.97 -2.76
C GLN A 35 -11.94 3.17 -2.35
N GLU A 36 -12.27 3.05 -1.07
CA GLU A 36 -13.60 3.35 -0.53
C GLU A 36 -13.99 4.82 -0.80
N GLU A 37 -13.08 5.78 -0.60
CA GLU A 37 -13.33 7.19 -0.93
C GLU A 37 -13.67 7.36 -2.42
N ALA A 38 -12.92 6.71 -3.31
CA ALA A 38 -13.14 6.80 -4.75
C ALA A 38 -14.51 6.23 -5.16
N VAL A 39 -14.90 5.07 -4.63
CA VAL A 39 -16.22 4.47 -4.90
C VAL A 39 -17.34 5.38 -4.41
N LEU A 40 -17.21 5.95 -3.21
CA LEU A 40 -18.21 6.88 -2.68
C LEU A 40 -18.28 8.19 -3.48
N ALA A 41 -17.16 8.64 -4.08
CA ALA A 41 -17.15 9.79 -4.97
C ALA A 41 -17.87 9.49 -6.29
N ASP A 42 -17.72 8.29 -6.84
CA ASP A 42 -18.45 7.84 -8.03
C ASP A 42 -19.95 7.73 -7.74
N GLU A 43 -20.35 7.16 -6.59
CA GLU A 43 -21.75 7.11 -6.16
C GLU A 43 -22.36 8.51 -6.01
N LEU A 44 -21.59 9.50 -5.55
CA LEU A 44 -22.05 10.88 -5.41
C LEU A 44 -22.38 11.57 -6.75
N CYS A 45 -21.87 11.06 -7.87
CA CYS A 45 -22.21 11.54 -9.21
C CYS A 45 -23.59 11.08 -9.67
N ASP A 46 -24.22 10.12 -8.98
CA ASP A 46 -25.57 9.69 -9.30
C ASP A 46 -26.59 10.81 -9.02
N HIS A 47 -27.32 11.19 -10.07
CA HIS A 47 -28.34 12.24 -10.03
C HIS A 47 -29.63 11.79 -9.32
N ALA A 48 -29.83 10.49 -9.10
CA ALA A 48 -31.00 9.95 -8.42
C ALA A 48 -30.95 10.07 -6.88
N LEU A 49 -29.84 10.53 -6.32
CA LEU A 49 -29.66 10.63 -4.87
C LEU A 49 -30.39 11.83 -4.26
N SER A 50 -31.11 11.57 -3.17
CA SER A 50 -31.66 12.63 -2.31
C SER A 50 -30.54 13.42 -1.62
N ASP A 51 -30.80 14.68 -1.26
CA ASP A 51 -29.80 15.52 -0.59
C ASP A 51 -29.31 14.93 0.74
N ALA A 52 -30.20 14.24 1.47
CA ALA A 52 -29.84 13.54 2.70
C ALA A 52 -28.88 12.38 2.45
N ALA A 53 -29.12 11.57 1.41
CA ALA A 53 -28.23 10.49 1.01
C ALA A 53 -26.87 11.03 0.54
N ARG A 54 -26.88 12.07 -0.29
CA ARG A 54 -25.66 12.77 -0.75
C ARG A 54 -24.84 13.32 0.41
N ALA A 55 -25.49 13.91 1.42
CA ALA A 55 -24.82 14.39 2.62
C ALA A 55 -24.22 13.25 3.46
N SER A 56 -24.89 12.09 3.53
CA SER A 56 -24.38 10.90 4.21
C SER A 56 -23.12 10.35 3.52
N LEU A 57 -23.19 10.12 2.20
CA LEU A 57 -22.06 9.61 1.42
C LEU A 57 -20.84 10.55 1.49
N ARG A 58 -21.05 11.87 1.43
CA ARG A 58 -19.97 12.86 1.62
C ARG A 58 -19.29 12.72 2.98
N ARG A 59 -20.04 12.49 4.06
CA ARG A 59 -19.45 12.27 5.40
C ARG A 59 -18.66 10.98 5.46
N GLN A 60 -19.16 9.92 4.82
CA GLN A 60 -18.47 8.63 4.75
C GLN A 60 -17.16 8.73 3.97
N ALA A 61 -17.16 9.37 2.80
CA ALA A 61 -15.97 9.62 1.99
C ALA A 61 -14.93 10.43 2.78
N LEU A 62 -15.35 11.49 3.47
CA LEU A 62 -14.46 12.31 4.28
C LEU A 62 -13.87 11.54 5.48
N LYS A 63 -14.65 10.62 6.07
CA LYS A 63 -14.16 9.72 7.13
C LYS A 63 -13.11 8.74 6.58
N ALA A 64 -13.36 8.10 5.44
CA ALA A 64 -12.43 7.19 4.78
C ALA A 64 -11.10 7.91 4.47
N ARG A 65 -11.16 9.10 3.88
CA ARG A 65 -9.98 9.94 3.61
C ARG A 65 -9.19 10.25 4.88
N ARG A 66 -9.84 10.67 5.97
CA ARG A 66 -9.16 10.97 7.24
C ARG A 66 -8.46 9.72 7.81
N SER A 67 -9.10 8.56 7.74
CA SER A 67 -8.50 7.29 8.17
C SER A 67 -7.27 6.93 7.32
N ALA A 68 -7.36 7.07 6.00
CA ALA A 68 -6.23 6.87 5.09
C ALA A 68 -5.07 7.81 5.42
N CYS A 69 -5.34 9.11 5.55
CA CYS A 69 -4.31 10.10 5.88
C CYS A 69 -3.62 9.78 7.21
N ARG A 70 -4.39 9.38 8.24
CA ARG A 70 -3.82 9.00 9.54
C ARG A 70 -2.85 7.83 9.40
N LEU A 71 -3.27 6.76 8.73
CA LEU A 71 -2.42 5.58 8.52
C LEU A 71 -1.16 5.90 7.70
N ILE A 72 -1.26 6.79 6.71
CA ILE A 72 -0.10 7.24 5.92
C ILE A 72 0.88 8.05 6.77
N LEU A 73 0.37 8.94 7.63
CA LEU A 73 1.21 9.72 8.55
C LEU A 73 1.87 8.81 9.60
N ASP A 74 1.11 7.90 10.21
CA ASP A 74 1.60 6.92 11.18
C ASP A 74 2.63 5.95 10.57
N ALA A 75 2.57 5.70 9.25
CA ALA A 75 3.55 4.89 8.54
C ALA A 75 4.84 5.66 8.18
N ARG A 76 4.81 7.01 8.23
CA ARG A 76 5.97 7.88 7.95
C ARG A 76 6.75 8.29 9.20
N ALA A 77 6.16 8.12 10.39
CA ALA A 77 6.79 8.33 11.69
C ALA A 77 7.60 7.10 12.14
#